data_AF-A0A257W6A3-F1
#
_entry.id   AF-A0A257W6A3-F1
#
_cell.length_a   1.000
_cell.length_b   1.000
_cell.length_c   1.000
_cell.angle_alpha   90.00
_cell.angle_beta   90.00
_cell.angle_gamma   90.00
#
_symmetry.space_group_name_H-M   'P 1'
#
loop_
_entity.id
_entity.type
_entity.pdbx_description
1 polymer ?
#
loop_
_entity_poly.entity_id
_entity_poly.type
_entity_poly.pdbx_seq_one_letter_code
_entity_poly.pdbx_strand_id
1 'polypeptide(L)'
;MKTQLAVSGLLSVLLGAWWLMAAEPPSESMLRNAARKKFQEGNFAEAFDAYKKLVQNPDSDPVRTAEDVPQAIQALQNLGRVDEVDGLLSGTVDAHAQHWRVLRSAAVSLQNIEHFGHVVAGEFSRGHRRGGGEFVSSADRDHVTAVKWLLQALPLVADEPDKDAASRFYIDFAQVLRGQSFGREAWKLQLLTDVTELPDYEPGGRWWGGGETRGAPVDTNGEPLLYAVPESFAAAVNDGQRWRWLLTMAKETNAKTRGEVDMEWARFLESQFSVTTLAGYLGTSGDDEDEATGPFAVHTLKDNETIARLATGVKRFELPAEYHHLAQYRAVADSADSAWNATAADAVASIYENRRQYVKAAAAWKASLDRFGADESRQQRFNQIVGNWGQFEGTSVQPAGTGAELGFRFRNAQQVSLTAHAIKVTTLLDDVKAYLKGNPNQIDWQQINIGDIGYRLVTENQTKYLGAE
;
A
#
# COMPACT_ATOMS: atom_id res chain seq x y z
N MET A 1 -105.36 17.30 -14.01
CA MET A 1 -104.83 18.47 -14.75
C MET A 1 -103.43 18.76 -14.24
N LYS A 2 -102.46 18.97 -15.15
CA LYS A 2 -101.24 19.82 -15.11
C LYS A 2 -100.87 20.42 -13.72
N THR A 3 -99.63 20.49 -13.21
CA THR A 3 -98.29 20.66 -13.80
C THR A 3 -97.23 20.68 -12.66
N GLN A 4 -96.06 20.09 -12.94
CA GLN A 4 -94.66 20.48 -12.64
C GLN A 4 -94.14 21.17 -11.35
N LEU A 5 -92.97 20.64 -10.92
CA LEU A 5 -91.72 21.23 -10.38
C LEU A 5 -91.73 22.07 -9.07
N ALA A 6 -90.91 21.66 -8.10
CA ALA A 6 -89.52 22.14 -7.96
C ALA A 6 -88.77 21.44 -6.82
N VAL A 7 -87.46 21.34 -6.98
CA VAL A 7 -86.50 20.48 -6.28
C VAL A 7 -85.99 21.11 -4.99
N SER A 8 -85.88 20.26 -3.97
CA SER A 8 -85.24 20.47 -2.66
C SER A 8 -83.73 20.66 -2.76
N GLY A 9 -83.10 21.35 -1.80
CA GLY A 9 -81.70 21.07 -1.45
C GLY A 9 -80.91 22.19 -0.80
N LEU A 10 -80.89 22.16 0.53
CA LEU A 10 -79.98 22.79 1.49
C LEU A 10 -78.70 23.51 0.99
N LEU A 11 -78.58 24.76 1.44
CA LEU A 11 -77.33 25.43 1.81
C LEU A 11 -76.73 24.74 3.05
N SER A 12 -75.48 24.27 3.01
CA SER A 12 -74.59 24.13 4.19
C SER A 12 -73.15 23.79 3.78
N VAL A 13 -72.23 24.74 4.00
CA VAL A 13 -70.78 24.59 4.27
C VAL A 13 -69.93 23.78 3.26
N LEU A 14 -69.34 24.48 2.28
CA LEU A 14 -68.20 24.02 1.47
C LEU A 14 -66.95 24.85 1.82
N LEU A 15 -66.44 24.71 3.03
CA LEU A 15 -65.12 25.24 3.44
C LEU A 15 -64.55 24.31 4.52
N GLY A 16 -63.47 23.59 4.20
CA GLY A 16 -62.62 22.93 5.19
C GLY A 16 -62.60 21.41 5.16
N ALA A 17 -62.05 20.81 4.11
CA ALA A 17 -61.41 19.49 4.18
C ALA A 17 -60.46 19.28 2.99
N TRP A 18 -59.52 20.21 2.78
CA TRP A 18 -58.26 19.82 2.15
C TRP A 18 -57.50 19.00 3.18
N TRP A 19 -57.66 17.68 3.10
CA TRP A 19 -56.78 16.75 3.76
C TRP A 19 -55.35 17.11 3.40
N LEU A 20 -54.55 17.39 4.42
CA LEU A 20 -53.10 17.32 4.39
C LEU A 20 -52.68 15.92 3.97
N MET A 21 -52.62 15.66 2.66
CA MET A 21 -51.70 14.67 2.13
C MET A 21 -50.32 15.33 2.16
N ALA A 22 -49.73 15.41 3.35
CA ALA A 22 -48.28 15.48 3.43
C ALA A 22 -47.79 14.22 2.73
N ALA A 23 -47.16 14.36 1.56
CA ALA A 23 -46.49 13.25 0.91
C ALA A 23 -45.59 12.59 1.97
N GLU A 24 -45.77 11.28 2.19
CA GLU A 24 -44.88 10.54 3.08
C GLU A 24 -43.44 10.85 2.64
N PRO A 25 -42.54 11.17 3.59
CA PRO A 25 -41.15 11.43 3.24
C PRO A 25 -40.62 10.24 2.42
N PRO A 26 -39.84 10.50 1.36
CA PRO A 26 -39.32 9.44 0.51
C PRO A 26 -38.58 8.42 1.39
N SER A 27 -38.87 7.13 1.19
CA SER A 27 -38.19 6.07 1.92
C SER A 27 -36.67 6.20 1.76
N GLU A 28 -35.91 5.72 2.76
CA GLU A 28 -34.45 5.83 2.74
C GLU A 28 -33.82 5.23 1.49
N SER A 29 -34.38 4.12 1.00
CA SER A 29 -33.97 3.50 -0.26
C SER A 29 -34.16 4.42 -1.46
N MET A 30 -35.28 5.12 -1.54
CA MET A 30 -35.52 6.11 -2.61
C MET A 30 -34.56 7.29 -2.50
N LEU A 31 -34.35 7.81 -1.29
CA LEU A 31 -33.41 8.91 -1.04
C LEU A 31 -31.98 8.53 -1.43
N ARG A 32 -31.52 7.33 -1.03
CA ARG A 32 -30.19 6.81 -1.35
C ARG A 32 -29.99 6.58 -2.85
N ASN A 33 -30.98 6.00 -3.52
CA ASN A 33 -30.92 5.80 -4.97
C ASN A 33 -30.88 7.14 -5.73
N ALA A 34 -31.66 8.14 -5.27
CA ALA A 34 -31.62 9.48 -5.82
C ALA A 34 -30.25 10.16 -5.58
N ALA A 35 -29.70 10.04 -4.36
CA ALA A 35 -28.38 10.56 -4.02
C ALA A 35 -27.28 9.96 -4.93
N ARG A 36 -27.28 8.64 -5.11
CA ARG A 36 -26.33 7.94 -6.00
C ARG A 36 -26.46 8.40 -7.45
N LYS A 37 -27.69 8.56 -7.94
CA LYS A 37 -27.92 9.06 -9.30
C LYS A 37 -27.37 10.49 -9.46
N LYS A 38 -27.67 11.38 -8.52
CA LYS A 38 -27.17 12.76 -8.53
C LYS A 38 -25.65 12.81 -8.48
N PHE A 39 -25.04 11.95 -7.67
CA PHE A 39 -23.59 11.82 -7.60
C PHE A 39 -22.99 11.41 -8.95
N GLN A 40 -23.55 10.40 -9.61
CA GLN A 40 -23.11 9.94 -10.94
C GLN A 40 -23.29 10.98 -12.04
N GLU A 41 -24.29 11.87 -11.90
CA GLU A 41 -24.54 12.99 -12.81
C GLU A 41 -23.63 14.21 -12.54
N GLY A 42 -22.75 14.15 -11.54
CA GLY A 42 -21.90 15.28 -11.13
C GLY A 42 -22.62 16.34 -10.29
N ASN A 43 -23.87 16.08 -9.88
CA ASN A 43 -24.67 16.95 -9.02
C ASN A 43 -24.29 16.74 -7.54
N PHE A 44 -23.02 17.01 -7.21
CA PHE A 44 -22.44 16.64 -5.92
C PHE A 44 -23.07 17.34 -4.71
N ALA A 45 -23.56 18.58 -4.87
CA ALA A 45 -24.22 19.30 -3.77
C ALA A 45 -25.54 18.62 -3.35
N GLU A 46 -26.40 18.31 -4.32
CA GLU A 46 -27.66 17.61 -4.05
C GLU A 46 -27.43 16.19 -3.53
N ALA A 47 -26.42 15.50 -4.06
CA ALA A 47 -26.01 14.19 -3.56
C ALA A 47 -25.54 14.27 -2.10
N PHE A 48 -24.69 15.25 -1.77
CA PHE A 48 -24.21 15.46 -0.41
C PHE A 48 -25.35 15.75 0.55
N ASP A 49 -26.27 16.65 0.21
CA ASP A 49 -27.40 16.98 1.08
C ASP A 49 -28.29 15.76 1.38
N ALA A 50 -28.46 14.88 0.39
CA ALA A 50 -29.18 13.63 0.56
C ALA A 50 -28.40 12.62 1.42
N TYR A 51 -27.11 12.43 1.16
CA TYR A 51 -26.27 11.52 1.97
C TYR A 51 -26.11 12.02 3.42
N LYS A 52 -25.93 13.32 3.65
CA LYS A 52 -25.84 13.91 5.00
C LYS A 52 -27.09 13.59 5.82
N LYS A 53 -28.28 13.70 5.22
CA LYS A 53 -29.54 13.33 5.87
C LYS A 53 -29.59 11.86 6.25
N LEU A 54 -29.05 10.97 5.40
CA LEU A 54 -29.01 9.54 5.67
C LEU A 54 -28.03 9.22 6.81
N VAL A 55 -26.81 9.77 6.76
CA VAL A 55 -25.74 9.39 7.71
C VAL A 55 -25.86 10.07 9.09
N GLN A 56 -26.64 11.13 9.21
CA GLN A 56 -26.89 11.82 10.49
C GLN A 56 -28.30 11.57 11.04
N ASN A 57 -29.06 10.64 10.44
CA ASN A 57 -30.37 10.25 10.94
C ASN A 57 -30.23 9.00 11.85
N PRO A 58 -30.47 9.11 13.17
CA PRO A 58 -30.30 8.00 14.10
C PRO A 58 -31.21 6.80 13.79
N ASP A 59 -32.33 7.01 13.08
CA ASP A 59 -33.28 5.96 12.72
C ASP A 59 -32.89 5.22 11.42
N SER A 60 -31.83 5.64 10.73
CA SER A 60 -31.40 5.03 9.47
C SER A 60 -30.74 3.68 9.64
N ASP A 61 -30.95 2.78 8.66
CA ASP A 61 -30.34 1.45 8.63
C ASP A 61 -28.81 1.55 8.79
N PRO A 62 -28.22 1.05 9.90
CA PRO A 62 -26.82 1.30 10.18
C PRO A 62 -25.84 0.61 9.22
N VAL A 63 -26.25 -0.50 8.60
CA VAL A 63 -25.42 -1.19 7.60
C VAL A 63 -25.33 -0.33 6.35
N ARG A 64 -26.47 0.20 5.90
CA ARG A 64 -26.52 1.10 4.74
C ARG A 64 -25.89 2.46 5.03
N THR A 65 -26.10 3.01 6.23
CA THR A 65 -25.43 4.24 6.65
C THR A 65 -23.91 4.11 6.58
N ALA A 66 -23.35 2.97 7.01
CA ALA A 66 -21.91 2.73 6.89
C ALA A 66 -21.41 2.75 5.43
N GLU A 67 -22.22 2.31 4.46
CA GLU A 67 -21.92 2.38 3.01
C GLU A 67 -22.03 3.82 2.46
N ASP A 68 -22.91 4.64 3.04
CA ASP A 68 -23.18 6.01 2.62
C ASP A 68 -22.10 7.01 3.08
N VAL A 69 -21.41 6.75 4.20
CA VAL A 69 -20.37 7.65 4.78
C VAL A 69 -19.27 8.01 3.76
N PRO A 70 -18.60 7.05 3.09
CA PRO A 70 -17.57 7.40 2.11
C PRO A 70 -18.12 8.20 0.92
N GLN A 71 -19.39 7.98 0.54
CA GLN A 71 -20.03 8.70 -0.57
C GLN A 71 -20.28 10.17 -0.22
N ALA A 72 -20.71 10.43 1.02
CA ALA A 72 -20.89 11.78 1.53
C ALA A 72 -19.56 12.57 1.54
N ILE A 73 -18.48 11.93 1.99
CA ILE A 73 -17.13 12.53 2.02
C ILE A 73 -16.62 12.78 0.60
N GLN A 74 -16.78 11.81 -0.30
CA GLN A 74 -16.37 11.97 -1.69
C GLN A 74 -17.14 13.12 -2.37
N ALA A 75 -18.42 13.33 -2.04
CA ALA A 75 -19.18 14.46 -2.55
C ALA A 75 -18.61 15.81 -2.05
N LEU A 76 -18.23 15.90 -0.77
CA LEU A 76 -17.55 17.09 -0.22
C LEU A 76 -16.20 17.36 -0.90
N GLN A 77 -15.39 16.32 -1.13
CA GLN A 77 -14.11 16.46 -1.83
C GLN A 77 -14.30 16.98 -3.26
N ASN A 78 -15.28 16.47 -4.00
CA ASN A 78 -15.60 16.97 -5.35
C ASN A 78 -16.09 18.42 -5.36
N LEU A 79 -16.71 18.88 -4.26
CA LEU A 79 -17.13 20.27 -4.09
C LEU A 79 -16.02 21.20 -3.58
N GLY A 80 -14.86 20.65 -3.19
CA GLY A 80 -13.80 21.40 -2.52
C GLY A 80 -14.19 21.88 -1.10
N ARG A 81 -15.12 21.19 -0.44
CA ARG A 81 -15.69 21.51 0.88
C ARG A 81 -15.15 20.56 1.96
N VAL A 82 -13.86 20.28 1.93
CA VAL A 82 -13.21 19.28 2.81
C VAL A 82 -13.25 19.71 4.28
N ASP A 83 -13.34 21.01 4.53
CA ASP A 83 -13.52 21.61 5.85
C ASP A 83 -14.82 21.16 6.55
N GLU A 84 -15.82 20.69 5.81
CA GLU A 84 -17.08 20.17 6.39
C GLU A 84 -17.03 18.70 6.78
N VAL A 85 -15.95 17.97 6.43
CA VAL A 85 -15.86 16.51 6.67
C VAL A 85 -15.84 16.19 8.17
N ASP A 86 -15.18 17.01 8.99
CA ASP A 86 -15.09 16.77 10.44
C ASP A 86 -16.47 16.87 11.11
N GLY A 87 -17.26 17.87 10.71
CA GLY A 87 -18.64 18.04 11.19
C GLY A 87 -19.58 16.94 10.69
N LEU A 88 -19.37 16.45 9.47
CA LEU A 88 -20.11 15.31 8.93
C LEU A 88 -19.84 14.04 9.75
N LEU A 89 -18.56 13.70 9.94
CA LEU A 89 -18.12 12.49 10.64
C LEU A 89 -18.53 12.49 12.12
N SER A 90 -18.28 13.59 12.84
CA SER A 90 -18.69 13.73 14.24
C SER A 90 -20.20 13.58 14.40
N GLY A 91 -21.00 14.30 13.61
CA GLY A 91 -22.46 14.17 13.67
C GLY A 91 -22.98 12.78 13.26
N THR A 92 -22.28 12.08 12.37
CA THR A 92 -22.61 10.68 12.00
C THR A 92 -22.35 9.74 13.18
N VAL A 93 -21.19 9.87 13.83
CA VAL A 93 -20.81 9.05 14.99
C VAL A 93 -21.75 9.31 16.17
N ASP A 94 -22.11 10.57 16.41
CA ASP A 94 -23.06 10.94 17.47
C ASP A 94 -24.44 10.32 17.24
N ALA A 95 -24.94 10.32 15.99
CA ALA A 95 -26.21 9.70 15.62
C ALA A 95 -26.19 8.17 15.72
N HIS A 96 -25.03 7.54 15.53
CA HIS A 96 -24.89 6.08 15.40
C HIS A 96 -23.88 5.46 16.38
N ALA A 97 -23.77 6.03 17.58
CA ALA A 97 -22.79 5.67 18.59
C ALA A 97 -22.80 4.18 19.04
N GLN A 98 -23.89 3.45 18.78
CA GLN A 98 -24.05 2.02 19.12
C GLN A 98 -23.96 1.10 17.89
N HIS A 99 -23.52 1.62 16.74
CA HIS A 99 -23.44 0.86 15.50
C HIS A 99 -22.02 0.75 15.00
N TRP A 100 -21.38 -0.38 15.32
CA TRP A 100 -19.96 -0.63 15.05
C TRP A 100 -19.58 -0.46 13.57
N ARG A 101 -20.47 -0.79 12.62
CA ARG A 101 -20.21 -0.63 11.18
C ARG A 101 -20.09 0.84 10.80
N VAL A 102 -20.90 1.72 11.39
CA VAL A 102 -20.84 3.17 11.16
C VAL A 102 -19.59 3.75 11.82
N LEU A 103 -19.30 3.38 13.06
CA LEU A 103 -18.07 3.77 13.77
C LEU A 103 -16.80 3.36 13.00
N ARG A 104 -16.76 2.12 12.50
CA ARG A 104 -15.69 1.62 11.64
C ARG A 104 -15.58 2.44 10.35
N SER A 105 -16.70 2.68 9.66
CA SER A 105 -16.69 3.44 8.41
C SER A 105 -16.17 4.86 8.62
N ALA A 106 -16.62 5.55 9.67
CA ALA A 106 -16.12 6.87 10.04
C ALA A 106 -14.61 6.87 10.33
N ALA A 107 -14.11 5.91 11.12
CA ALA A 107 -12.70 5.80 11.47
C ALA A 107 -11.81 5.51 10.24
N VAL A 108 -12.21 4.57 9.40
CA VAL A 108 -11.48 4.23 8.16
C VAL A 108 -11.52 5.40 7.18
N SER A 109 -12.65 6.08 7.04
CA SER A 109 -12.75 7.26 6.19
C SER A 109 -11.84 8.41 6.68
N LEU A 110 -11.77 8.64 8.00
CA LEU A 110 -10.89 9.65 8.59
C LEU A 110 -9.41 9.40 8.27
N GLN A 111 -8.99 8.13 8.15
CA GLN A 111 -7.62 7.78 7.75
C GLN A 111 -7.31 8.03 6.27
N ASN A 112 -8.31 8.31 5.43
CA ASN A 112 -8.16 8.45 3.98
C ASN A 112 -8.45 9.87 3.48
N ILE A 113 -8.47 10.86 4.38
CA ILE A 113 -8.64 12.28 4.07
C ILE A 113 -7.39 13.08 4.44
N GLU A 114 -7.39 14.36 4.10
CA GLU A 114 -6.27 15.27 4.35
C GLU A 114 -6.02 15.47 5.84
N HIS A 115 -4.86 15.05 6.36
CA HIS A 115 -4.45 15.21 7.76
C HIS A 115 -3.78 16.56 8.08
N PHE A 116 -4.24 17.63 7.44
CA PHE A 116 -3.72 18.98 7.64
C PHE A 116 -4.81 20.02 7.39
N GLY A 117 -4.57 21.25 7.85
CA GLY A 117 -5.50 22.36 7.65
C GLY A 117 -4.94 23.68 8.13
N HIS A 118 -5.85 24.61 8.39
CA HIS A 118 -5.54 25.94 8.91
C HIS A 118 -6.31 26.25 10.18
N VAL A 119 -5.65 26.87 11.15
CA VAL A 119 -6.31 27.45 12.33
C VAL A 119 -6.48 28.95 12.14
N VAL A 120 -7.71 29.44 12.32
CA VAL A 120 -8.04 30.88 12.30
C VAL A 120 -8.95 31.19 13.48
N ALA A 121 -8.55 32.16 14.31
CA ALA A 121 -9.28 32.54 15.53
C ALA A 121 -9.59 31.34 16.47
N GLY A 122 -8.70 30.33 16.49
CA GLY A 122 -8.86 29.12 17.30
C GLY A 122 -9.70 28.01 16.66
N GLU A 123 -10.28 28.24 15.48
CA GLU A 123 -11.06 27.24 14.76
C GLU A 123 -10.21 26.57 13.67
N PHE A 124 -10.17 25.23 13.70
CA PHE A 124 -9.52 24.42 12.68
C PHE A 124 -10.45 24.23 11.47
N SER A 125 -9.88 24.31 10.28
CA SER A 125 -10.53 24.01 9.01
C SER A 125 -9.62 23.11 8.18
N ARG A 126 -10.10 21.90 7.87
CA ARG A 126 -9.34 20.87 7.15
C ARG A 126 -9.08 21.27 5.70
N GLY A 127 -7.92 20.88 5.19
CA GLY A 127 -7.53 21.05 3.79
C GLY A 127 -6.95 22.42 3.46
N HIS A 128 -6.86 22.71 2.16
CA HIS A 128 -6.28 23.96 1.69
C HIS A 128 -7.30 25.10 1.79
N ARG A 129 -6.85 26.28 2.26
CA ARG A 129 -7.69 27.48 2.33
C ARG A 129 -7.11 28.64 1.54
N ARG A 130 -7.98 29.48 0.95
CA ARG A 130 -7.64 30.81 0.44
C ARG A 130 -7.84 31.86 1.54
N GLY A 131 -6.80 32.62 1.89
CA GLY A 131 -6.91 33.73 2.88
C GLY A 131 -6.00 33.66 4.10
N GLY A 132 -5.00 32.77 4.12
CA GLY A 132 -4.05 32.65 5.23
C GLY A 132 -4.61 31.86 6.42
N GLY A 133 -3.93 31.95 7.56
CA GLY A 133 -4.16 31.12 8.74
C GLY A 133 -2.93 30.27 9.07
N GLU A 134 -2.78 29.89 10.33
CA GLU A 134 -1.66 29.05 10.74
C GLU A 134 -1.85 27.65 10.16
N PHE A 135 -0.90 27.20 9.35
CA PHE A 135 -0.94 25.85 8.78
C PHE A 135 -0.54 24.84 9.84
N VAL A 136 -1.38 23.83 10.04
CA VAL A 136 -1.19 22.81 11.08
C VAL A 136 -1.43 21.40 10.52
N SER A 137 -0.79 20.41 11.13
CA SER A 137 -1.10 18.99 10.96
C SER A 137 -2.19 18.56 11.94
N SER A 138 -3.10 17.70 11.48
CA SER A 138 -4.10 17.02 12.32
C SER A 138 -3.85 15.52 12.41
N ALA A 139 -2.72 15.02 11.90
CA ALA A 139 -2.46 13.57 11.76
C ALA A 139 -2.60 12.80 13.09
N ASP A 140 -1.96 13.27 14.16
CA ASP A 140 -2.00 12.61 15.47
C ASP A 140 -3.40 12.70 16.09
N ARG A 141 -4.07 13.85 15.95
CA ARG A 141 -5.45 14.03 16.41
C ARG A 141 -6.43 13.10 15.68
N ASP A 142 -6.28 12.97 14.37
CA ASP A 142 -7.11 12.10 13.53
C ASP A 142 -6.87 10.63 13.84
N HIS A 143 -5.61 10.25 14.11
CA HIS A 143 -5.26 8.91 14.57
C HIS A 143 -5.94 8.56 15.90
N VAL A 144 -5.78 9.41 16.93
CA VAL A 144 -6.43 9.20 18.24
C VAL A 144 -7.96 9.15 18.11
N THR A 145 -8.54 10.02 17.28
CA THR A 145 -9.99 10.04 17.02
C THR A 145 -10.47 8.74 16.38
N ALA A 146 -9.78 8.25 15.36
CA ALA A 146 -10.12 6.99 14.69
C ALA A 146 -9.98 5.79 15.65
N VAL A 147 -8.90 5.73 16.44
CA VAL A 147 -8.71 4.69 17.47
C VAL A 147 -9.83 4.75 18.50
N LYS A 148 -10.21 5.94 18.96
CA LYS A 148 -11.33 6.13 19.92
C LYS A 148 -12.64 5.56 19.41
N TRP A 149 -13.02 5.84 18.15
CA TRP A 149 -14.25 5.29 17.56
C TRP A 149 -14.19 3.77 17.41
N LEU A 150 -13.03 3.21 17.07
CA LEU A 150 -12.87 1.77 16.96
C LEU A 150 -12.84 1.06 18.32
N LEU A 151 -12.31 1.70 19.36
CA LEU A 151 -12.43 1.20 20.74
C LEU A 151 -13.87 1.17 21.21
N GLN A 152 -14.66 2.19 20.88
CA GLN A 152 -16.10 2.21 21.15
C GLN A 152 -16.84 1.09 20.40
N ALA A 153 -16.41 0.79 19.16
CA ALA A 153 -16.98 -0.27 18.34
C ALA A 153 -16.58 -1.69 18.81
N LEU A 154 -15.39 -1.86 19.38
CA LEU A 154 -14.80 -3.15 19.75
C LEU A 154 -15.73 -4.08 20.56
N PRO A 155 -16.37 -3.64 21.68
CA PRO A 155 -17.26 -4.52 22.45
C PRO A 155 -18.53 -4.91 21.68
N LEU A 156 -18.93 -4.13 20.67
CA LEU A 156 -20.13 -4.37 19.87
C LEU A 156 -19.91 -5.41 18.76
N VAL A 157 -18.66 -5.83 18.52
CA VAL A 157 -18.29 -6.81 17.47
C VAL A 157 -18.17 -8.23 18.01
N ALA A 158 -17.97 -8.40 19.33
CA ALA A 158 -17.66 -9.70 19.94
C ALA A 158 -18.69 -10.80 19.58
N ASP A 159 -19.98 -10.46 19.59
CA ASP A 159 -21.08 -11.39 19.34
C ASP A 159 -21.64 -11.32 17.90
N GLU A 160 -20.93 -10.66 16.98
CA GLU A 160 -21.40 -10.50 15.60
C GLU A 160 -21.50 -11.86 14.87
N PRO A 161 -22.68 -12.20 14.30
CA PRO A 161 -22.88 -13.45 13.57
C PRO A 161 -22.16 -13.46 12.22
N ASP A 162 -22.03 -12.30 11.55
CA ASP A 162 -21.27 -12.15 10.33
C ASP A 162 -19.76 -12.14 10.63
N LYS A 163 -19.17 -13.34 10.64
CA LYS A 163 -17.74 -13.54 10.93
C LYS A 163 -16.82 -12.94 9.88
N ASP A 164 -17.27 -12.82 8.63
CA ASP A 164 -16.49 -12.15 7.58
C ASP A 164 -16.38 -10.65 7.92
N ALA A 165 -17.51 -9.99 8.26
CA ALA A 165 -17.51 -8.58 8.64
C ALA A 165 -16.77 -8.31 9.97
N ALA A 166 -16.96 -9.16 10.98
CA ALA A 166 -16.28 -9.05 12.28
C ALA A 166 -14.75 -9.22 12.13
N SER A 167 -14.30 -10.21 11.35
CA SER A 167 -12.87 -10.36 11.07
C SER A 167 -12.30 -9.15 10.34
N ARG A 168 -13.06 -8.57 9.40
CA ARG A 168 -12.62 -7.38 8.69
C ARG A 168 -12.49 -6.17 9.61
N PHE A 169 -13.39 -6.00 10.57
CA PHE A 169 -13.26 -4.97 11.61
C PHE A 169 -11.92 -5.02 12.34
N TYR A 170 -11.50 -6.21 12.80
CA TYR A 170 -10.22 -6.35 13.49
C TYR A 170 -9.03 -6.01 12.60
N ILE A 171 -9.07 -6.37 11.31
CA ILE A 171 -8.03 -6.02 10.33
C ILE A 171 -7.95 -4.51 10.13
N ASP A 172 -9.09 -3.84 9.93
CA ASP A 172 -9.06 -2.39 9.71
C ASP A 172 -8.63 -1.65 10.98
N PHE A 173 -9.01 -2.14 12.16
CA PHE A 173 -8.51 -1.57 13.41
C PHE A 173 -7.00 -1.76 13.56
N ALA A 174 -6.48 -2.94 13.20
CA ALA A 174 -5.05 -3.16 13.17
C ALA A 174 -4.33 -2.18 12.23
N GLN A 175 -4.93 -1.88 11.07
CA GLN A 175 -4.41 -0.91 10.11
C GLN A 175 -4.45 0.53 10.62
N VAL A 176 -5.56 0.96 11.23
CA VAL A 176 -5.67 2.30 11.85
C VAL A 176 -4.62 2.48 12.94
N LEU A 177 -4.46 1.48 13.82
CA LEU A 177 -3.51 1.53 14.93
C LEU A 177 -2.06 1.58 14.44
N ARG A 178 -1.74 0.85 13.36
CA ARG A 178 -0.41 0.85 12.75
C ARG A 178 -0.11 2.14 11.97
N GLY A 179 -1.15 2.82 11.47
CA GLY A 179 -1.02 4.01 10.63
C GLY A 179 -0.50 3.74 9.20
N GLN A 180 -0.37 4.81 8.42
CA GLN A 180 -0.03 4.75 6.99
C GLN A 180 1.45 4.38 6.69
N SER A 181 2.35 4.58 7.65
CA SER A 181 3.80 4.46 7.46
C SER A 181 4.32 3.03 7.68
N PHE A 182 3.80 2.04 6.92
CA PHE A 182 4.15 0.60 7.08
C PHE A 182 5.67 0.40 7.26
N GLY A 183 6.07 -0.04 8.46
CA GLY A 183 7.47 -0.28 8.83
C GLY A 183 8.34 0.96 9.11
N ARG A 184 8.03 2.13 8.56
CA ARG A 184 8.86 3.36 8.73
C ARG A 184 8.68 4.03 10.09
N GLU A 185 7.47 3.98 10.63
CA GLU A 185 7.14 4.52 11.96
C GLU A 185 6.82 3.42 12.96
N ALA A 186 7.39 2.22 12.78
CA ALA A 186 7.18 1.08 13.68
C ALA A 186 7.56 1.39 15.14
N TRP A 187 8.40 2.40 15.37
CA TRP A 187 8.72 2.90 16.71
C TRP A 187 7.52 3.49 17.44
N LYS A 188 6.48 3.99 16.74
CA LYS A 188 5.26 4.52 17.36
C LYS A 188 4.43 3.43 18.05
N LEU A 189 4.54 2.17 17.61
CA LEU A 189 3.87 1.03 18.25
C LEU A 189 4.36 0.74 19.68
N GLN A 190 5.46 1.38 20.10
CA GLN A 190 5.93 1.32 21.48
C GLN A 190 5.07 2.16 22.43
N LEU A 191 4.39 3.16 21.89
CA LEU A 191 3.48 4.01 22.64
C LEU A 191 2.19 3.24 22.91
N LEU A 192 1.49 3.63 23.97
CA LEU A 192 0.13 3.22 24.21
C LEU A 192 -0.75 4.43 23.93
N THR A 193 -1.49 4.42 22.82
CA THR A 193 -2.36 5.54 22.44
C THR A 193 -3.38 5.79 23.54
N ASP A 194 -3.32 6.99 24.10
CA ASP A 194 -4.30 7.55 25.02
C ASP A 194 -5.43 8.19 24.22
N VAL A 195 -6.67 7.75 24.49
CA VAL A 195 -7.88 8.24 23.81
C VAL A 195 -8.75 9.13 24.71
N THR A 196 -8.29 9.41 25.93
CA THR A 196 -9.00 10.24 26.90
C THR A 196 -8.89 11.73 26.54
N GLU A 197 -7.76 12.13 25.94
CA GLU A 197 -7.50 13.49 25.47
C GLU A 197 -7.13 13.48 23.98
N LEU A 198 -7.57 14.49 23.24
CA LEU A 198 -7.21 14.66 21.83
C LEU A 198 -5.93 15.49 21.74
N PRO A 199 -4.91 15.04 20.98
CA PRO A 199 -3.74 15.85 20.67
C PRO A 199 -4.11 17.22 20.08
N ASP A 200 -3.29 18.22 20.42
CA ASP A 200 -3.34 19.52 19.78
C ASP A 200 -2.91 19.43 18.32
N TYR A 201 -3.29 20.43 17.52
CA TYR A 201 -2.83 20.54 16.15
C TYR A 201 -1.36 20.96 16.11
N GLU A 202 -0.53 20.30 15.30
CA GLU A 202 0.90 20.58 15.26
C GLU A 202 1.23 21.70 14.25
N PRO A 203 1.87 22.81 14.67
CA PRO A 203 2.29 23.86 13.75
C PRO A 203 3.31 23.38 12.72
N GLY A 204 3.05 23.67 11.44
CA GLY A 204 3.94 23.34 10.33
C GLY A 204 3.86 21.87 9.90
N GLY A 205 3.64 21.62 8.60
CA GLY A 205 3.37 20.24 8.16
C GLY A 205 3.42 19.97 6.65
N ARG A 206 4.32 20.63 5.91
CA ARG A 206 4.54 20.25 4.49
C ARG A 206 5.96 19.83 4.15
N TRP A 207 6.93 20.12 5.02
CA TRP A 207 8.37 19.98 4.70
C TRP A 207 9.23 19.37 5.83
N TRP A 208 8.63 19.00 6.97
CA TRP A 208 9.35 18.49 8.15
C TRP A 208 9.14 16.99 8.43
N GLY A 209 8.44 16.27 7.55
CA GLY A 209 8.09 14.85 7.72
C GLY A 209 9.03 13.87 7.02
N GLY A 210 10.31 14.22 6.89
CA GLY A 210 11.32 13.41 6.21
C GLY A 210 12.44 12.97 7.16
N GLY A 211 12.09 12.57 8.38
CA GLY A 211 13.06 11.94 9.27
C GLY A 211 13.54 10.63 8.65
N GLU A 212 14.86 10.48 8.48
CA GLU A 212 15.44 9.21 8.07
C GLU A 212 15.04 8.14 9.10
N THR A 213 14.52 7.00 8.64
CA THR A 213 14.10 5.92 9.54
C THR A 213 15.33 5.45 10.32
N ARG A 214 15.30 5.60 11.66
CA ARG A 214 16.44 5.28 12.52
C ARG A 214 16.77 3.78 12.59
N GLY A 215 16.00 2.93 11.94
CA GLY A 215 16.06 1.46 12.04
C GLY A 215 14.97 0.92 12.94
N ALA A 216 14.91 -0.40 13.09
CA ALA A 216 13.91 -1.06 13.93
C ALA A 216 14.08 -0.68 15.42
N PRO A 217 12.97 -0.52 16.17
CA PRO A 217 13.04 -0.15 17.59
C PRO A 217 13.73 -1.24 18.43
N VAL A 218 14.36 -0.81 19.52
CA VAL A 218 15.08 -1.67 20.46
C VAL A 218 14.59 -1.45 21.88
N ASP A 219 14.80 -2.45 22.74
CA ASP A 219 14.55 -2.34 24.17
C ASP A 219 15.66 -1.53 24.88
N THR A 220 15.57 -1.45 26.22
CA THR A 220 16.58 -0.74 27.05
C THR A 220 17.97 -1.38 27.00
N ASN A 221 18.09 -2.62 26.53
CA ASN A 221 19.36 -3.33 26.37
C ASN A 221 19.93 -3.20 24.94
N GLY A 222 19.22 -2.53 24.03
CA GLY A 222 19.59 -2.46 22.62
C GLY A 222 19.30 -3.75 21.84
N GLU A 223 18.45 -4.62 22.38
CA GLU A 223 17.94 -5.81 21.71
C GLU A 223 16.72 -5.44 20.84
N PRO A 224 16.46 -6.14 19.72
CA PRO A 224 15.28 -5.87 18.89
C PRO A 224 14.00 -5.93 19.71
N LEU A 225 13.15 -4.93 19.59
CA LEU A 225 11.89 -4.92 20.31
C LEU A 225 10.87 -5.85 19.64
N LEU A 226 10.32 -6.80 20.41
CA LEU A 226 9.37 -7.80 19.95
C LEU A 226 8.01 -7.61 20.64
N TYR A 227 6.93 -7.69 19.87
CA TYR A 227 5.56 -7.51 20.38
C TYR A 227 4.86 -8.87 20.56
N ALA A 228 4.69 -9.27 21.83
CA ALA A 228 3.92 -10.46 22.19
C ALA A 228 2.41 -10.25 21.96
N VAL A 229 1.65 -11.34 21.81
CA VAL A 229 0.19 -11.31 21.86
C VAL A 229 -0.25 -11.22 23.32
N PRO A 230 -0.92 -10.14 23.76
CA PRO A 230 -1.41 -10.03 25.13
C PRO A 230 -2.65 -10.91 25.35
N GLU A 231 -3.01 -11.17 26.61
CA GLU A 231 -4.20 -11.96 26.97
C GLU A 231 -5.51 -11.29 26.52
N SER A 232 -5.56 -9.96 26.56
CA SER A 232 -6.68 -9.16 26.09
C SER A 232 -6.21 -7.84 25.51
N PHE A 233 -7.08 -7.17 24.76
CA PHE A 233 -6.80 -5.82 24.27
C PHE A 233 -6.47 -4.83 25.41
N ALA A 234 -7.16 -4.93 26.54
CA ALA A 234 -6.97 -4.05 27.69
C ALA A 234 -5.68 -4.35 28.49
N ALA A 235 -5.19 -5.59 28.44
CA ALA A 235 -3.93 -5.98 29.09
C ALA A 235 -2.67 -5.55 28.31
N ALA A 236 -2.84 -5.06 27.08
CA ALA A 236 -1.74 -4.58 26.26
C ALA A 236 -1.08 -3.35 26.90
N VAL A 237 0.26 -3.37 27.01
CA VAL A 237 1.04 -2.24 27.56
C VAL A 237 1.53 -1.26 26.50
N ASN A 238 1.34 -1.59 25.21
CA ASN A 238 1.62 -0.72 24.07
C ASN A 238 0.74 -1.09 22.86
N ASP A 239 0.73 -0.22 21.86
CA ASP A 239 -0.06 -0.39 20.66
C ASP A 239 0.45 -1.53 19.77
N GLY A 240 1.73 -1.90 19.85
CA GLY A 240 2.26 -3.10 19.21
C GLY A 240 1.60 -4.38 19.72
N GLN A 241 1.37 -4.50 21.03
CA GLN A 241 0.62 -5.61 21.63
C GLN A 241 -0.87 -5.55 21.27
N ARG A 242 -1.50 -4.37 21.29
CA ARG A 242 -2.88 -4.20 20.80
C ARG A 242 -3.03 -4.63 19.34
N TRP A 243 -2.08 -4.23 18.49
CA TRP A 243 -2.03 -4.61 17.08
C TRP A 243 -1.90 -6.13 16.93
N ARG A 244 -0.98 -6.77 17.67
CA ARG A 244 -0.82 -8.23 17.68
C ARG A 244 -2.10 -8.94 18.13
N TRP A 245 -2.79 -8.43 19.15
CA TRP A 245 -4.08 -8.95 19.59
C TRP A 245 -5.15 -8.85 18.50
N LEU A 246 -5.27 -7.69 17.83
CA LEU A 246 -6.24 -7.48 16.74
C LEU A 246 -6.01 -8.44 15.58
N LEU A 247 -4.74 -8.64 15.17
CA LEU A 247 -4.39 -9.63 14.16
C LEU A 247 -4.78 -11.05 14.60
N THR A 248 -4.53 -11.44 15.85
CA THR A 248 -4.95 -12.75 16.38
C THR A 248 -6.47 -12.89 16.35
N MET A 249 -7.21 -11.89 16.81
CA MET A 249 -8.68 -11.90 16.81
C MET A 249 -9.26 -12.02 15.42
N ALA A 250 -8.68 -11.36 14.41
CA ALA A 250 -9.11 -11.51 13.02
C ALA A 250 -9.05 -12.99 12.57
N LYS A 251 -7.93 -13.67 12.84
CA LYS A 251 -7.69 -15.07 12.45
C LYS A 251 -8.58 -16.06 13.19
N GLU A 252 -8.85 -15.80 14.47
CA GLU A 252 -9.73 -16.63 15.29
C GLU A 252 -11.21 -16.44 14.94
N THR A 253 -11.59 -15.21 14.55
CA THR A 253 -12.95 -14.88 14.14
C THR A 253 -13.30 -15.53 12.80
N ASN A 254 -12.37 -15.54 11.85
CA ASN A 254 -12.59 -16.13 10.52
C ASN A 254 -11.31 -16.76 9.96
N ALA A 255 -11.31 -18.09 9.79
CA ALA A 255 -10.15 -18.81 9.28
C ALA A 255 -9.72 -18.36 7.86
N LYS A 256 -10.64 -17.80 7.04
CA LYS A 256 -10.31 -17.33 5.68
C LYS A 256 -9.33 -16.16 5.67
N THR A 257 -9.29 -15.34 6.73
CA THR A 257 -8.38 -14.19 6.81
C THR A 257 -6.99 -14.55 7.34
N ARG A 258 -6.79 -15.80 7.77
CA ARG A 258 -5.51 -16.29 8.30
C ARG A 258 -4.33 -15.98 7.38
N GLY A 259 -4.46 -16.31 6.09
CA GLY A 259 -3.41 -16.06 5.12
C GLY A 259 -3.07 -14.57 4.97
N GLU A 260 -4.07 -13.69 4.96
CA GLU A 260 -3.87 -12.23 4.87
C GLU A 260 -3.12 -11.70 6.10
N VAL A 261 -3.57 -12.08 7.29
CA VAL A 261 -2.99 -11.63 8.55
C VAL A 261 -1.56 -12.16 8.75
N ASP A 262 -1.32 -13.44 8.45
CA ASP A 262 0.01 -14.03 8.59
C ASP A 262 1.00 -13.41 7.58
N MET A 263 0.52 -13.04 6.39
CA MET A 263 1.30 -12.23 5.44
C MET A 263 1.59 -10.82 5.94
N GLU A 264 0.61 -10.14 6.57
CA GLU A 264 0.85 -8.82 7.16
C GLU A 264 1.91 -8.89 8.25
N TRP A 265 1.87 -9.91 9.09
CA TRP A 265 2.89 -10.14 10.12
C TRP A 265 4.27 -10.43 9.50
N ALA A 266 4.36 -11.33 8.52
CA ALA A 266 5.62 -11.65 7.86
C ALA A 266 6.25 -10.41 7.19
N ARG A 267 5.43 -9.59 6.51
CA ARG A 267 5.87 -8.32 5.89
C ARG A 267 6.33 -7.30 6.91
N PHE A 268 5.63 -7.19 8.04
CA PHE A 268 6.05 -6.29 9.11
C PHE A 268 7.42 -6.70 9.63
N LEU A 269 7.61 -7.97 9.97
CA LEU A 269 8.90 -8.49 10.42
C LEU A 269 10.01 -8.31 9.39
N GLU A 270 9.71 -8.52 8.10
CA GLU A 270 10.67 -8.28 7.03
C GLU A 270 11.08 -6.81 6.97
N SER A 271 10.12 -5.89 7.11
CA SER A 271 10.40 -4.44 7.10
C SER A 271 11.31 -3.99 8.25
N GLN A 272 11.32 -4.71 9.37
CA GLN A 272 12.10 -4.39 10.56
C GLN A 272 13.43 -5.15 10.63
N PHE A 273 13.41 -6.44 10.24
CA PHE A 273 14.49 -7.38 10.56
C PHE A 273 15.07 -8.07 9.34
N SER A 274 14.83 -7.57 8.12
CA SER A 274 15.48 -8.08 6.90
C SER A 274 16.82 -7.41 6.63
N VAL A 275 17.69 -8.12 5.91
CA VAL A 275 18.95 -7.58 5.36
C VAL A 275 18.71 -6.43 4.39
N THR A 276 17.50 -6.29 3.85
CA THR A 276 17.13 -5.15 2.99
C THR A 276 17.07 -3.84 3.77
N THR A 277 16.97 -3.85 5.10
CA THR A 277 17.08 -2.66 5.95
C THR A 277 18.46 -2.00 5.90
N LEU A 278 19.46 -2.72 5.38
CA LEU A 278 20.82 -2.22 5.14
C LEU A 278 20.93 -1.42 3.83
N ALA A 279 19.90 -1.45 2.98
CA ALA A 279 19.87 -0.67 1.74
C ALA A 279 19.97 0.83 2.07
N GLY A 280 20.94 1.52 1.48
CA GLY A 280 21.25 2.92 1.77
C GLY A 280 22.25 3.15 2.92
N TYR A 281 22.36 2.23 3.89
CA TYR A 281 23.39 2.28 4.95
C TYR A 281 24.78 1.93 4.42
N LEU A 282 24.86 0.94 3.53
CA LEU A 282 26.12 0.46 2.94
C LEU A 282 26.90 1.50 2.10
N GLY A 283 26.29 2.65 1.78
CA GLY A 283 26.96 3.74 1.06
C GLY A 283 27.68 4.74 1.98
N THR A 284 27.50 4.63 3.31
CA THR A 284 28.01 5.60 4.30
C THR A 284 28.84 4.95 5.42
N SER A 285 28.86 3.63 5.53
CA SER A 285 29.70 2.85 6.45
C SER A 285 31.15 2.77 5.96
N GLY A 286 32.12 3.08 6.82
CA GLY A 286 33.56 3.04 6.52
C GLY A 286 34.16 1.63 6.53
N ASP A 287 35.37 1.49 5.98
CA ASP A 287 36.08 0.22 5.66
C ASP A 287 36.48 -0.67 6.87
N ASP A 288 36.13 -0.32 8.11
CA ASP A 288 36.58 -1.00 9.34
C ASP A 288 35.53 -1.94 9.97
N GLU A 289 34.70 -2.63 9.16
CA GLU A 289 33.69 -3.58 9.65
C GLU A 289 34.18 -5.04 9.62
N ASP A 290 33.85 -5.81 10.66
CA ASP A 290 34.22 -7.22 10.81
C ASP A 290 33.65 -8.07 9.66
N GLU A 291 34.51 -8.75 8.89
CA GLU A 291 34.14 -9.59 7.76
C GLU A 291 33.17 -10.74 8.13
N ALA A 292 33.19 -11.22 9.38
CA ALA A 292 32.38 -12.34 9.83
C ALA A 292 30.98 -11.93 10.32
N THR A 293 30.83 -10.70 10.82
CA THR A 293 29.58 -10.24 11.47
C THR A 293 28.99 -8.97 10.88
N GLY A 294 29.75 -8.30 10.00
CA GLY A 294 29.37 -7.06 9.34
C GLY A 294 28.27 -7.23 8.27
N PRO A 295 27.76 -6.12 7.74
CA PRO A 295 26.62 -6.08 6.81
C PRO A 295 26.87 -6.79 5.46
N PHE A 296 28.12 -7.14 5.14
CA PHE A 296 28.47 -7.93 3.95
C PHE A 296 28.45 -9.46 4.20
N ALA A 297 28.39 -9.89 5.46
CA ALA A 297 28.41 -11.30 5.86
C ALA A 297 27.06 -12.03 5.65
N VAL A 298 26.09 -11.41 4.95
CA VAL A 298 24.71 -11.92 4.75
C VAL A 298 24.63 -13.33 4.17
N HIS A 299 25.63 -13.74 3.38
CA HIS A 299 25.73 -15.07 2.78
C HIS A 299 25.98 -16.18 3.81
N THR A 300 26.50 -15.85 4.98
CA THR A 300 26.80 -16.80 6.07
C THR A 300 25.63 -17.04 7.03
N LEU A 301 24.52 -16.31 6.87
CA LEU A 301 23.41 -16.35 7.82
C LEU A 301 22.72 -17.73 7.87
N LYS A 302 22.49 -18.24 9.07
CA LYS A 302 21.56 -19.35 9.28
C LYS A 302 20.12 -18.90 9.01
N ASP A 303 19.21 -19.87 8.90
CA ASP A 303 17.80 -19.59 8.61
C ASP A 303 17.06 -18.86 9.75
N ASN A 304 17.59 -18.91 10.99
CA ASN A 304 17.08 -18.20 12.17
C ASN A 304 17.86 -16.91 12.49
N GLU A 305 18.89 -16.58 11.70
CA GLU A 305 19.72 -15.41 11.87
C GLU A 305 19.34 -14.31 10.87
N THR A 306 19.59 -13.07 11.25
CA THR A 306 19.50 -11.91 10.36
C THR A 306 20.59 -10.88 10.68
N ILE A 307 20.78 -9.94 9.75
CA ILE A 307 21.49 -8.68 9.97
C ILE A 307 20.51 -7.58 9.61
N ALA A 308 20.26 -6.65 10.52
CA ALA A 308 19.31 -5.57 10.27
C ALA A 308 19.80 -4.25 10.88
N ARG A 309 19.33 -3.13 10.30
CA ARG A 309 19.51 -1.79 10.85
C ARG A 309 18.51 -1.58 12.00
N LEU A 310 19.02 -1.59 13.22
CA LEU A 310 18.28 -1.23 14.43
C LEU A 310 18.48 0.25 14.76
N ALA A 311 17.67 0.77 15.68
CA ALA A 311 17.80 2.14 16.20
C ALA A 311 19.20 2.45 16.78
N THR A 312 19.92 1.43 17.21
CA THR A 312 21.29 1.51 17.75
C THR A 312 22.39 1.23 16.72
N GLY A 313 22.03 0.91 15.47
CA GLY A 313 22.98 0.56 14.41
C GLY A 313 22.73 -0.81 13.80
N VAL A 314 23.64 -1.25 12.94
CA VAL A 314 23.56 -2.56 12.29
C VAL A 314 23.99 -3.66 13.26
N LYS A 315 23.17 -4.70 13.41
CA LYS A 315 23.46 -5.84 14.29
C LYS A 315 23.10 -7.15 13.61
N ARG A 316 23.95 -8.17 13.79
CA ARG A 316 23.65 -9.57 13.53
C ARG A 316 23.04 -10.20 14.78
N PHE A 317 21.93 -10.91 14.67
CA PHE A 317 21.26 -11.55 15.80
C PHE A 317 20.36 -12.72 15.34
N GLU A 318 19.99 -13.58 16.29
CA GLU A 318 19.01 -14.65 16.09
C GLU A 318 17.61 -14.16 16.50
N LEU A 319 16.58 -14.65 15.80
CA LEU A 319 15.19 -14.41 16.17
C LEU A 319 14.45 -15.73 16.37
N PRO A 320 13.56 -15.83 17.38
CA PRO A 320 12.63 -16.95 17.48
C PRO A 320 11.75 -17.05 16.24
N ALA A 321 11.29 -18.26 15.91
CA ALA A 321 10.51 -18.51 14.69
C ALA A 321 9.28 -17.61 14.53
N GLU A 322 8.60 -17.27 15.64
CA GLU A 322 7.44 -16.35 15.65
C GLU A 322 7.79 -14.95 15.11
N TYR A 323 9.01 -14.48 15.36
CA TYR A 323 9.48 -13.14 15.00
C TYR A 323 10.43 -13.13 13.80
N HIS A 324 10.68 -14.29 13.18
CA HIS A 324 11.57 -14.38 12.03
C HIS A 324 10.78 -14.44 10.71
N HIS A 325 10.87 -13.40 9.90
CA HIS A 325 10.13 -13.24 8.63
C HIS A 325 10.25 -14.46 7.68
N LEU A 326 11.44 -15.05 7.51
CA LEU A 326 11.61 -16.27 6.69
C LEU A 326 10.79 -17.45 7.21
N ALA A 327 10.69 -17.61 8.54
CA ALA A 327 9.92 -18.69 9.14
C ALA A 327 8.42 -18.44 8.99
N GLN A 328 7.99 -17.19 9.14
CA GLN A 328 6.59 -16.79 8.91
C GLN A 328 6.17 -16.96 7.45
N TYR A 329 6.98 -16.54 6.48
CA TYR A 329 6.68 -16.77 5.07
C TYR A 329 6.64 -18.25 4.70
N ARG A 330 7.53 -19.09 5.26
CA ARG A 330 7.44 -20.54 5.07
C ARG A 330 6.13 -21.11 5.61
N ALA A 331 5.74 -20.71 6.83
CA ALA A 331 4.48 -21.16 7.42
C ALA A 331 3.26 -20.80 6.54
N VAL A 332 3.24 -19.58 5.97
CA VAL A 332 2.19 -19.20 5.01
C VAL A 332 2.27 -20.00 3.71
N ALA A 333 3.48 -20.17 3.16
CA ALA A 333 3.70 -20.93 1.92
C ALA A 333 3.24 -22.39 2.04
N ASP A 334 3.33 -22.98 3.24
CA ASP A 334 2.98 -24.37 3.52
C ASP A 334 1.58 -24.55 4.13
N SER A 335 0.85 -23.46 4.39
CA SER A 335 -0.52 -23.51 4.89
C SER A 335 -1.48 -24.16 3.88
N ALA A 336 -2.40 -25.00 4.35
CA ALA A 336 -3.47 -25.51 3.49
C ALA A 336 -4.46 -24.36 3.22
N ASP A 337 -4.80 -24.15 1.94
CA ASP A 337 -5.89 -23.26 1.50
C ASP A 337 -5.70 -21.76 1.77
N SER A 338 -4.54 -21.20 1.42
CA SER A 338 -4.32 -19.75 1.39
C SER A 338 -4.09 -19.22 -0.03
N ALA A 339 -4.73 -18.09 -0.35
CA ALA A 339 -4.46 -17.37 -1.61
C ALA A 339 -3.03 -16.79 -1.65
N TRP A 340 -2.34 -16.80 -0.51
CA TRP A 340 -1.01 -16.20 -0.34
C TRP A 340 0.15 -17.18 -0.44
N ASN A 341 -0.11 -18.49 -0.58
CA ASN A 341 0.94 -19.51 -0.60
C ASN A 341 2.04 -19.21 -1.63
N ALA A 342 1.63 -18.89 -2.87
CA ALA A 342 2.56 -18.63 -3.96
C ALA A 342 3.40 -17.37 -3.70
N THR A 343 2.76 -16.27 -3.28
CA THR A 343 3.44 -15.02 -2.92
C THR A 343 4.42 -15.22 -1.76
N ALA A 344 4.05 -16.02 -0.75
CA ALA A 344 4.92 -16.32 0.38
C ALA A 344 6.12 -17.18 -0.02
N ALA A 345 5.92 -18.19 -0.90
CA ALA A 345 7.01 -19.00 -1.44
C ALA A 345 8.00 -18.16 -2.27
N ASP A 346 7.49 -17.22 -3.05
CA ASP A 346 8.32 -16.28 -3.82
C ASP A 346 9.11 -15.32 -2.92
N ALA A 347 8.52 -14.90 -1.80
CA ALA A 347 9.20 -14.10 -0.78
C ALA A 347 10.35 -14.90 -0.12
N VAL A 348 10.15 -16.19 0.20
CA VAL A 348 11.21 -17.08 0.70
C VAL A 348 12.40 -17.12 -0.25
N ALA A 349 12.15 -17.28 -1.55
CA ALA A 349 13.21 -17.32 -2.56
C ALA A 349 13.93 -15.97 -2.69
N SER A 350 13.18 -14.87 -2.68
CA SER A 350 13.72 -13.50 -2.71
C SER A 350 14.57 -13.18 -1.49
N ILE A 351 14.18 -13.64 -0.30
CA ILE A 351 14.99 -13.48 0.93
C ILE A 351 16.35 -14.16 0.78
N TYR A 352 16.39 -15.36 0.18
CA TYR A 352 17.66 -16.03 -0.07
C TYR A 352 18.53 -15.31 -1.12
N GLU A 353 17.94 -14.70 -2.14
CA GLU A 353 18.69 -13.81 -3.06
C GLU A 353 19.28 -12.62 -2.33
N ASN A 354 18.48 -11.94 -1.49
CA ASN A 354 18.92 -10.77 -0.71
C ASN A 354 20.03 -11.15 0.28
N ARG A 355 19.99 -12.37 0.82
CA ARG A 355 21.06 -12.96 1.64
C ARG A 355 22.27 -13.44 0.82
N ARG A 356 22.27 -13.33 -0.52
CA ARG A 356 23.30 -13.85 -1.43
C ARG A 356 23.51 -15.38 -1.32
N GLN A 357 22.47 -16.11 -0.93
CA GLN A 357 22.48 -17.57 -0.77
C GLN A 357 21.88 -18.24 -2.02
N TYR A 358 22.54 -18.06 -3.17
CA TYR A 358 21.98 -18.38 -4.49
C TYR A 358 21.60 -19.86 -4.68
N VAL A 359 22.30 -20.82 -4.05
CA VAL A 359 21.92 -22.23 -4.10
C VAL A 359 20.56 -22.48 -3.43
N LYS A 360 20.34 -21.89 -2.25
CA LYS A 360 19.05 -21.97 -1.55
C LYS A 360 17.96 -21.21 -2.30
N ALA A 361 18.29 -20.04 -2.85
CA ALA A 361 17.35 -19.26 -3.66
C ALA A 361 16.89 -20.02 -4.90
N ALA A 362 17.81 -20.65 -5.65
CA ALA A 362 17.46 -21.47 -6.81
C ALA A 362 16.56 -22.66 -6.43
N ALA A 363 16.87 -23.34 -5.33
CA ALA A 363 16.02 -24.43 -4.82
C ALA A 363 14.61 -23.93 -4.43
N ALA A 364 14.52 -22.77 -3.77
CA ALA A 364 13.24 -22.17 -3.38
C ALA A 364 12.42 -21.70 -4.59
N TRP A 365 13.03 -21.05 -5.59
CA TRP A 365 12.35 -20.68 -6.83
C TRP A 365 11.86 -21.89 -7.60
N LYS A 366 12.69 -22.94 -7.70
CA LYS A 366 12.28 -24.20 -8.31
C LYS A 366 11.09 -24.82 -7.59
N ALA A 367 11.13 -24.88 -6.25
CA ALA A 367 10.01 -25.39 -5.47
C ALA A 367 8.73 -24.55 -5.66
N SER A 368 8.85 -23.22 -5.79
CA SER A 368 7.71 -22.34 -6.10
C SER A 368 7.13 -22.63 -7.50
N LEU A 369 7.99 -22.76 -8.52
CA LEU A 369 7.59 -23.14 -9.89
C LEU A 369 6.89 -24.50 -9.94
N ASP A 370 7.43 -25.50 -9.25
CA ASP A 370 6.88 -26.85 -9.22
C ASP A 370 5.52 -26.91 -8.52
N ARG A 371 5.31 -26.09 -7.48
CA ARG A 371 4.07 -26.08 -6.68
C ARG A 371 2.97 -25.19 -7.25
N PHE A 372 3.31 -24.03 -7.77
CA PHE A 372 2.34 -22.97 -8.15
C PHE A 372 2.33 -22.67 -9.65
N GLY A 373 3.15 -23.37 -10.43
CA GLY A 373 3.22 -23.23 -11.87
C GLY A 373 4.17 -22.13 -12.33
N ALA A 374 4.46 -22.17 -13.63
CA ALA A 374 5.30 -21.21 -14.30
C ALA A 374 4.58 -19.86 -14.45
N ASP A 375 5.07 -18.89 -13.69
CA ASP A 375 4.84 -17.47 -13.93
C ASP A 375 6.11 -16.89 -14.57
N GLU A 376 5.95 -15.94 -15.50
CA GLU A 376 7.09 -15.36 -16.23
C GLU A 376 8.13 -14.78 -15.26
N SER A 377 7.69 -14.13 -14.18
CA SER A 377 8.58 -13.56 -13.17
C SER A 377 9.36 -14.65 -12.43
N ARG A 378 8.70 -15.73 -12.00
CA ARG A 378 9.37 -16.87 -11.32
C ARG A 378 10.40 -17.53 -12.22
N GLN A 379 10.04 -17.76 -13.49
CA GLN A 379 10.95 -18.38 -14.45
C GLN A 379 12.16 -17.49 -14.72
N GLN A 380 11.96 -16.18 -14.89
CA GLN A 380 13.03 -15.21 -15.06
C GLN A 380 13.94 -15.17 -13.82
N ARG A 381 13.38 -15.13 -12.60
CA ARG A 381 14.16 -15.15 -11.34
C ARG A 381 14.96 -16.43 -11.18
N PHE A 382 14.37 -17.59 -11.45
CA PHE A 382 15.09 -18.87 -11.44
C PHE A 382 16.23 -18.88 -12.46
N ASN A 383 15.95 -18.50 -13.71
CA ASN A 383 16.94 -18.42 -14.78
C ASN A 383 18.02 -17.38 -14.51
N GLN A 384 17.71 -16.31 -13.78
CA GLN A 384 18.71 -15.33 -13.34
C GLN A 384 19.76 -15.95 -12.42
N ILE A 385 19.46 -17.07 -11.76
CA ILE A 385 20.43 -17.76 -10.88
C ILE A 385 21.12 -18.91 -11.60
N VAL A 386 20.35 -19.79 -12.28
CA VAL A 386 20.88 -21.03 -12.86
C VAL A 386 21.24 -20.92 -14.34
N GLY A 387 20.78 -19.89 -15.03
CA GLY A 387 21.00 -19.69 -16.45
C GLY A 387 22.47 -19.44 -16.79
N ASN A 388 22.81 -19.71 -18.04
CA ASN A 388 24.13 -19.41 -18.59
C ASN A 388 24.17 -17.92 -18.94
N TRP A 389 24.83 -17.13 -18.09
CA TRP A 389 24.98 -15.70 -18.30
C TRP A 389 26.40 -15.39 -18.74
N GLY A 390 26.53 -14.46 -19.66
CA GLY A 390 27.82 -13.99 -20.15
C GLY A 390 27.72 -12.53 -20.59
N GLN A 391 28.80 -11.79 -20.42
CA GLN A 391 28.94 -10.46 -20.98
C GLN A 391 30.38 -10.24 -21.44
N PHE A 392 30.53 -9.48 -22.51
CA PHE A 392 31.82 -8.89 -22.84
C PHE A 392 32.16 -7.78 -21.85
N GLU A 393 33.41 -7.73 -21.45
CA GLU A 393 33.94 -6.60 -20.69
C GLU A 393 34.32 -5.48 -21.66
N GLY A 394 34.15 -4.23 -21.22
CA GLY A 394 34.53 -3.08 -22.02
C GLY A 394 36.03 -3.12 -22.32
N THR A 395 36.40 -2.91 -23.58
CA THR A 395 37.80 -2.87 -24.02
C THR A 395 38.10 -1.53 -24.69
N SER A 396 39.37 -1.10 -24.62
CA SER A 396 39.84 0.07 -25.36
C SER A 396 40.06 -0.26 -26.84
N VAL A 397 40.14 0.76 -27.69
CA VAL A 397 40.50 0.58 -29.10
C VAL A 397 41.85 -0.13 -29.21
N GLN A 398 41.90 -1.22 -29.98
CA GLN A 398 43.11 -2.02 -30.18
C GLN A 398 43.72 -1.76 -31.57
N PRO A 399 45.07 -1.78 -31.71
CA PRO A 399 45.73 -1.54 -32.98
C PRO A 399 45.33 -2.56 -34.06
N ALA A 400 45.23 -2.10 -35.29
CA ALA A 400 44.99 -2.99 -36.43
C ALA A 400 46.19 -3.93 -36.66
N GLY A 401 45.91 -5.20 -36.95
CA GLY A 401 46.90 -6.19 -37.36
C GLY A 401 47.54 -7.03 -36.24
N THR A 402 47.23 -6.77 -34.97
CA THR A 402 47.83 -7.50 -33.83
C THR A 402 46.91 -8.53 -33.17
N GLY A 403 45.74 -8.84 -33.77
CA GLY A 403 44.69 -9.63 -33.11
C GLY A 403 43.95 -8.81 -32.05
N ALA A 404 42.73 -9.23 -31.69
CA ALA A 404 41.92 -8.55 -30.69
C ALA A 404 41.77 -9.41 -29.44
N GLU A 405 41.96 -8.80 -28.27
CA GLU A 405 41.69 -9.42 -26.97
C GLU A 405 40.35 -8.94 -26.41
N LEU A 406 39.47 -9.86 -26.04
CA LEU A 406 38.16 -9.56 -25.48
C LEU A 406 38.03 -10.20 -24.10
N GLY A 407 37.78 -9.39 -23.07
CA GLY A 407 37.37 -9.90 -21.77
C GLY A 407 35.96 -10.46 -21.85
N PHE A 408 35.75 -11.66 -21.31
CA PHE A 408 34.43 -12.28 -21.23
C PHE A 408 34.20 -12.80 -19.81
N ARG A 409 33.20 -12.22 -19.13
CA ARG A 409 32.79 -12.62 -17.79
C ARG A 409 31.53 -13.45 -17.89
N PHE A 410 31.51 -14.60 -17.21
CA PHE A 410 30.40 -15.53 -17.28
C PHE A 410 29.98 -16.07 -15.92
N ARG A 411 28.79 -16.65 -15.88
CA ARG A 411 28.23 -17.40 -14.75
C ARG A 411 27.51 -18.64 -15.29
N ASN A 412 27.78 -19.80 -14.67
CA ASN A 412 27.24 -21.13 -15.00
C ASN A 412 27.61 -21.69 -16.40
N ALA A 413 28.11 -20.87 -17.33
CA ALA A 413 28.55 -21.34 -18.63
C ALA A 413 29.79 -22.25 -18.51
N GLN A 414 29.80 -23.36 -19.25
CA GLN A 414 30.94 -24.29 -19.33
C GLN A 414 31.76 -24.10 -20.61
N GLN A 415 31.13 -23.56 -21.65
CA GLN A 415 31.74 -23.31 -22.95
C GLN A 415 31.14 -22.05 -23.55
N VAL A 416 31.95 -21.30 -24.28
CA VAL A 416 31.50 -20.20 -25.14
C VAL A 416 32.00 -20.46 -26.56
N SER A 417 31.13 -20.22 -27.54
CA SER A 417 31.48 -20.25 -28.96
C SER A 417 31.30 -18.84 -29.51
N LEU A 418 32.35 -18.30 -30.12
CA LEU A 418 32.37 -16.95 -30.63
C LEU A 418 32.66 -16.99 -32.13
N THR A 419 31.85 -16.25 -32.88
CA THR A 419 32.05 -15.99 -34.30
C THR A 419 32.27 -14.50 -34.47
N ALA A 420 33.37 -14.12 -35.13
CA ALA A 420 33.61 -12.74 -35.53
C ALA A 420 33.05 -12.54 -36.93
N HIS A 421 32.58 -11.32 -37.23
CA HIS A 421 32.24 -10.95 -38.60
C HIS A 421 32.88 -9.61 -38.92
N ALA A 422 33.44 -9.48 -40.10
CA ALA A 422 33.88 -8.19 -40.62
C ALA A 422 32.67 -7.25 -40.79
N ILE A 423 32.81 -5.97 -40.50
CA ILE A 423 31.79 -4.97 -40.86
C ILE A 423 32.10 -4.47 -42.27
N LYS A 424 31.09 -4.40 -43.14
CA LYS A 424 31.20 -3.78 -44.48
C LYS A 424 31.25 -2.26 -44.37
N VAL A 425 32.36 -1.74 -43.86
CA VAL A 425 32.56 -0.31 -43.57
C VAL A 425 32.32 0.55 -44.80
N THR A 426 32.79 0.13 -45.98
CA THR A 426 32.56 0.88 -47.24
C THR A 426 31.08 1.05 -47.52
N THR A 427 30.30 -0.04 -47.47
CA THR A 427 28.84 0.00 -47.68
C THR A 427 28.14 0.88 -46.64
N LEU A 428 28.55 0.80 -45.37
CA LEU A 428 28.02 1.66 -44.31
C LEU A 428 28.26 3.14 -44.60
N LEU A 429 29.50 3.51 -44.93
CA LEU A 429 29.85 4.90 -45.21
C LEU A 429 29.20 5.43 -46.50
N ASP A 430 29.04 4.58 -47.51
CA ASP A 430 28.39 4.97 -48.76
C ASP A 430 26.89 5.23 -48.56
N ASP A 431 26.21 4.39 -47.77
CA ASP A 431 24.80 4.61 -47.42
C ASP A 431 24.60 5.89 -46.60
N VAL A 432 25.47 6.14 -45.61
CA VAL A 432 25.44 7.38 -44.81
C VAL A 432 25.63 8.60 -45.71
N LYS A 433 26.62 8.56 -46.62
CA LYS A 433 26.86 9.64 -47.58
C LYS A 433 25.69 9.83 -48.54
N ALA A 434 25.09 8.74 -49.03
CA ALA A 434 23.94 8.79 -49.93
C ALA A 434 22.73 9.41 -49.25
N TYR A 435 22.45 9.02 -48.00
CA TYR A 435 21.39 9.60 -47.18
C TYR A 435 21.56 11.12 -47.01
N LEU A 436 22.76 11.57 -46.61
CA LEU A 436 23.05 12.99 -46.43
C LEU A 436 22.97 13.78 -47.75
N LYS A 437 23.47 13.21 -48.86
CA LYS A 437 23.38 13.83 -50.20
C LYS A 437 21.96 13.92 -50.74
N GLY A 438 21.06 13.05 -50.28
CA GLY A 438 19.62 13.12 -50.59
C GLY A 438 18.92 14.34 -50.00
N ASN A 439 19.63 15.14 -49.19
CA ASN A 439 19.15 16.36 -48.55
C ASN A 439 17.78 16.19 -47.87
N PRO A 440 17.68 15.26 -46.90
CA PRO A 440 16.42 14.96 -46.23
C PRO A 440 15.93 16.19 -45.45
N ASN A 441 14.61 16.44 -45.49
CA ASN A 441 13.99 17.57 -44.79
C ASN A 441 14.24 17.55 -43.26
N GLN A 442 14.46 16.36 -42.69
CA GLN A 442 14.87 16.15 -41.30
C GLN A 442 15.92 15.05 -41.25
N ILE A 443 16.99 15.29 -40.49
CA ILE A 443 18.08 14.32 -40.31
C ILE A 443 17.66 13.30 -39.25
N ASP A 444 17.60 12.04 -39.66
CA ASP A 444 17.47 10.89 -38.79
C ASP A 444 18.84 10.56 -38.20
N TRP A 445 18.97 10.74 -36.89
CA TRP A 445 20.22 10.53 -36.16
C TRP A 445 20.67 9.06 -36.21
N GLN A 446 19.74 8.11 -36.30
CA GLN A 446 20.07 6.68 -36.38
C GLN A 446 20.76 6.33 -37.70
N GLN A 447 20.43 7.03 -38.79
CA GLN A 447 21.03 6.79 -40.10
C GLN A 447 22.49 7.26 -40.18
N ILE A 448 22.86 8.26 -39.40
CA ILE A 448 24.20 8.89 -39.46
C ILE A 448 25.13 8.49 -38.30
N ASN A 449 24.59 7.87 -37.25
CA ASN A 449 25.38 7.41 -36.11
C ASN A 449 26.15 6.12 -36.45
N ILE A 450 27.41 6.29 -36.86
CA ILE A 450 28.31 5.17 -37.19
C ILE A 450 28.78 4.45 -35.92
N GLY A 451 28.96 5.17 -34.80
CA GLY A 451 29.47 4.59 -33.56
C GLY A 451 28.55 3.53 -32.96
N ASP A 452 27.26 3.60 -33.29
CA ASP A 452 26.23 2.68 -32.80
C ASP A 452 26.02 1.45 -33.70
N ILE A 453 26.91 1.22 -34.68
CA ILE A 453 26.78 0.11 -35.62
C ILE A 453 26.69 -1.27 -34.92
N GLY A 454 27.35 -1.44 -33.78
CA GLY A 454 27.27 -2.66 -32.98
C GLY A 454 25.85 -2.97 -32.50
N TYR A 455 25.18 -1.99 -31.88
CA TYR A 455 23.79 -2.11 -31.44
C TYR A 455 22.84 -2.31 -32.64
N ARG A 456 23.03 -1.54 -33.71
CA ARG A 456 22.21 -1.64 -34.94
C ARG A 456 22.29 -3.02 -35.60
N LEU A 457 23.47 -3.65 -35.57
CA LEU A 457 23.66 -5.00 -36.11
C LEU A 457 22.98 -6.07 -35.23
N VAL A 458 23.10 -5.96 -33.90
CA VAL A 458 22.63 -7.00 -32.96
C VAL A 458 21.16 -6.85 -32.60
N THR A 459 20.67 -5.62 -32.41
CA THR A 459 19.32 -5.34 -31.90
C THR A 459 18.36 -4.89 -33.00
N GLU A 460 18.82 -4.13 -33.99
CA GLU A 460 17.97 -3.61 -35.07
C GLU A 460 18.04 -4.45 -36.37
N ASN A 461 18.76 -5.57 -36.35
CA ASN A 461 18.88 -6.51 -37.48
C ASN A 461 19.38 -5.87 -38.80
N GLN A 462 20.26 -4.87 -38.74
CA GLN A 462 20.80 -4.21 -39.96
C GLN A 462 21.88 -5.03 -40.68
N THR A 463 21.58 -6.29 -40.99
CA THR A 463 22.53 -7.31 -41.50
C THR A 463 23.17 -6.99 -42.85
N LYS A 464 22.67 -5.99 -43.60
CA LYS A 464 23.31 -5.51 -44.84
C LYS A 464 24.76 -5.06 -44.65
N TYR A 465 25.11 -4.61 -43.45
CA TYR A 465 26.47 -4.20 -43.09
C TYR A 465 27.32 -5.33 -42.51
N LEU A 466 26.77 -6.54 -42.36
CA LEU A 466 27.52 -7.72 -41.94
C LEU A 466 28.34 -8.28 -43.11
N GLY A 467 29.63 -8.49 -42.88
CA GLY A 467 30.61 -9.03 -43.81
C GLY A 467 30.86 -10.52 -43.60
N ALA A 468 32.00 -11.00 -44.09
CA ALA A 468 32.42 -12.38 -43.91
C ALA A 468 32.68 -12.71 -42.43
N GLU A 469 32.41 -13.96 -42.05
CA GLU A 469 32.92 -14.57 -40.81
C GLU A 469 34.46 -14.64 -40.82
#